data_AF-A0A3B0UR51-F1
#
_entry.id   AF-A0A3B0UR51-F1
#
_cell.length_a   1.000
_cell.length_b   1.000
_cell.length_c   1.000
_cell.angle_alpha   90.00
_cell.angle_beta   90.00
_cell.angle_gamma   90.00
#
_symmetry.space_group_name_H-M   'P 1'
#
loop_
_entity.id
_entity.type
_entity.pdbx_description
1 polymer ?
#
loop_
_entity_poly.entity_id
_entity_poly.type
_entity_poly.pdbx_seq_one_letter_code
_entity_poly.pdbx_strand_id
1 'polypeptide(L)' 'MIDSNIGQAGFRIGMFVVLISGILTWLTESGTAAHVISLFTLLMGLVFLLIIIVLVRIGRRP' A
#
# COMPACT_ATOMS: atom_id res chain seq x y z
N MET A 1 6.60 -11.29 17.16
CA MET A 1 5.66 -10.24 17.57
C MET A 1 6.09 -8.97 16.88
N ILE A 2 5.26 -8.37 16.01
CA ILE A 2 5.61 -7.07 15.42
C ILE A 2 5.38 -6.01 16.48
N ASP A 3 6.42 -5.26 16.82
CA ASP A 3 6.29 -4.10 17.69
C ASP A 3 5.21 -3.15 17.15
N SER A 4 4.36 -2.63 18.04
CA SER A 4 3.26 -1.72 17.67
C SER A 4 3.74 -0.55 16.81
N ASN A 5 4.96 -0.07 17.05
CA ASN A 5 5.62 0.99 16.28
C ASN A 5 5.92 0.57 14.82
N ILE A 6 6.37 -0.67 14.60
CA ILE A 6 6.67 -1.20 13.27
C ILE A 6 5.38 -1.38 12.47
N GLY A 7 4.31 -1.86 13.10
CA GLY A 7 2.99 -1.98 12.47
C GLY A 7 2.41 -0.62 12.05
N GLN A 8 2.51 0.41 12.92
CA GLN A 8 2.08 1.76 12.56
C GLN A 8 2.91 2.38 11.44
N ALA A 9 4.24 2.23 11.48
CA ALA A 9 5.12 2.75 10.44
C ALA A 9 4.83 2.09 9.08
N GLY A 10 4.72 0.76 9.06
CA GLY A 10 4.37 0.01 7.85
C GLY A 10 3.01 0.41 7.28
N PHE A 11 1.99 0.62 8.14
CA PHE A 11 0.68 1.08 7.70
C PHE A 11 0.73 2.50 7.09
N ARG A 12 1.44 3.44 7.73
CA ARG A 12 1.58 4.81 7.21
C ARG A 12 2.28 4.84 5.85
N ILE A 13 3.35 4.05 5.69
CA ILE A 13 4.08 3.93 4.42
C ILE A 13 3.17 3.30 3.36
N GLY A 14 2.51 2.18 3.67
CA GLY A 14 1.60 1.52 2.73
C GLY A 14 0.46 2.44 2.28
N MET A 15 -0.15 3.17 3.22
CA MET A 15 -1.21 4.14 2.90
C MET A 15 -0.71 5.27 2.00
N PHE A 16 0.48 5.82 2.28
CA PHE A 16 1.06 6.86 1.44
C PHE A 16 1.29 6.36 0.01
N VAL A 17 1.88 5.18 -0.15
CA VAL A 17 2.13 4.58 -1.47
C VAL A 17 0.84 4.36 -2.25
N VAL A 18 -0.21 3.83 -1.60
CA VAL A 18 -1.52 3.60 -2.22
C VAL A 18 -2.16 4.93 -2.64
N LEU A 19 -2.18 5.94 -1.78
CA LEU A 19 -2.77 7.23 -2.08
C LEU A 19 -2.08 7.93 -3.25
N ILE A 20 -0.76 8.01 -3.21
CA ILE A 20 0.02 8.67 -4.28
C ILE A 20 -0.11 7.90 -5.60
N SER A 21 -0.01 6.57 -5.57
CA SER A 21 -0.15 5.75 -6.79
C SER A 21 -1.57 5.83 -7.36
N GLY A 22 -2.59 5.93 -6.51
CA GLY A 22 -3.97 6.12 -6.94
C GLY A 22 -4.18 7.46 -7.64
N ILE A 23 -3.64 8.53 -7.06
CA ILE A 23 -3.66 9.88 -7.67
C ILE A 23 -2.90 9.88 -9.01
N LEU A 24 -1.72 9.29 -9.06
CA LEU A 24 -0.93 9.20 -10.29
C LEU A 24 -1.64 8.39 -11.37
N THR A 25 -2.29 7.29 -11.01
CA THR A 25 -3.08 6.48 -11.95
C THR A 25 -4.26 7.27 -12.52
N TRP A 26 -4.86 8.15 -11.72
CA TRP A 26 -5.96 9.01 -12.19
C TRP A 26 -5.49 10.18 -13.06
N LEU A 27 -4.29 10.72 -12.79
CA LEU A 27 -3.70 11.82 -13.55
C LEU A 27 -2.99 11.38 -14.84
N THR A 28 -2.57 10.13 -14.93
CA THR A 28 -1.87 9.59 -16.10
C THR A 28 -2.86 9.10 -17.15
N GLU A 29 -2.65 9.51 -18.40
CA GLU A 29 -3.45 9.05 -19.53
C GLU A 29 -3.32 7.54 -19.74
N SER A 30 -4.46 6.88 -19.88
CA SER A 30 -4.55 5.45 -20.18
C SER A 30 -3.85 5.13 -21.51
N GLY A 31 -3.06 4.06 -21.54
CA GLY A 31 -2.28 3.65 -22.72
C GLY A 31 -0.82 4.10 -22.70
N THR A 32 -0.41 4.87 -21.70
CA THR A 32 1.01 5.25 -21.50
C THR A 32 1.73 4.28 -20.56
N ALA A 33 3.05 4.15 -20.72
CA ALA A 33 3.88 3.38 -19.78
C ALA A 33 3.77 3.90 -18.34
N ALA A 34 3.63 5.22 -18.16
CA ALA A 34 3.43 5.84 -16.85
C ALA A 34 2.15 5.37 -16.14
N HIS A 35 1.05 5.21 -16.89
CA HIS A 35 -0.20 4.69 -16.35
C HIS A 35 -0.07 3.24 -15.89
N VAL A 36 0.58 2.39 -16.70
CA VAL A 36 0.81 0.97 -16.36
C VAL A 36 1.67 0.84 -15.09
N ILE A 37 2.75 1.63 -14.99
CA ILE A 37 3.64 1.61 -13.83
C ILE A 37 2.89 2.11 -12.58
N SER A 38 2.08 3.17 -12.70
CA SER A 38 1.29 3.71 -11.60
C SER A 38 0.27 2.70 -11.10
N LEU A 39 -0.42 2.01 -12.02
CA LEU A 39 -1.38 0.95 -11.71
C LEU A 39 -0.71 -0.24 -11.02
N PHE A 40 0.45 -0.69 -11.52
CA PHE A 40 1.21 -1.78 -10.90
C PHE A 40 1.69 -1.42 -9.48
N THR A 41 2.17 -0.19 -9.30
CA THR A 41 2.60 0.32 -8.00
C THR A 41 1.44 0.41 -7.02
N LEU A 42 0.26 0.84 -7.49
CA LEU A 42 -0.98 0.87 -6.71
C LEU A 42 -1.36 -0.53 -6.22
N LEU A 43 -1.34 -1.53 -7.11
CA LEU A 43 -1.62 -2.92 -6.77
C LEU A 43 -0.63 -3.47 -5.74
N MET A 44 0.67 -3.22 -5.93
CA MET A 44 1.71 -3.62 -4.97
C MET A 44 1.51 -2.93 -3.61
N GLY A 45 1.17 -1.64 -3.59
CA GLY A 45 0.86 -0.90 -2.37
C GLY A 45 -0.34 -1.50 -1.62
N LEU A 46 -1.40 -1.89 -2.34
CA LEU A 46 -2.57 -2.53 -1.76
C LEU A 46 -2.23 -3.90 -1.16
N VAL A 47 -1.46 -4.72 -1.87
CA VAL A 47 -0.99 -6.03 -1.36
C VAL A 47 -0.13 -5.85 -0.12
N PHE A 48 0.81 -4.90 -0.14
CA PHE A 48 1.64 -4.59 1.03
C PHE A 48 0.79 -4.15 2.22
N LEU A 49 -0.18 -3.24 2.01
CA LEU A 49 -1.08 -2.78 3.05
C LEU A 49 -1.90 -3.95 3.63
N LEU A 50 -2.42 -4.83 2.76
CA LEU A 50 -3.16 -6.03 3.17
C LEU A 50 -2.30 -6.93 4.07
N ILE A 51 -1.03 -7.16 3.70
CA ILE A 51 -0.09 -7.96 4.48
C ILE A 51 0.11 -7.33 5.87
N ILE A 52 0.35 -6.02 5.95
CA ILE A 52 0.50 -5.31 7.24
C ILE A 52 -0.76 -5.45 8.08
N ILE A 53 -1.95 -5.27 7.50
CA ILE A 53 -3.24 -5.42 8.19
C ILE A 53 -3.39 -6.84 8.74
N VAL A 54 -3.09 -7.87 7.93
CA VAL A 54 -3.16 -9.27 8.34
C VAL A 54 -2.17 -9.58 9.47
N LEU A 55 -0.93 -9.12 9.35
CA LEU A 55 0.10 -9.31 10.37
C LEU A 55 -0.25 -8.64 11.71
N VAL A 56 -0.75 -7.40 11.66
CA VAL A 56 -1.24 -6.69 12.84
C VAL A 56 -2.46 -7.39 13.44
N ARG A 57 -3.39 -7.88 12.60
CA ARG A 57 -4.60 -8.59 13.05
C ARG A 57 -4.25 -9.91 13.74
N ILE A 58 -3.28 -10.67 13.21
CA ILE A 58 -2.81 -11.92 13.83
C ILE A 58 -2.08 -11.63 15.14
N GLY A 59 -1.21 -10.61 15.17
CA GLY A 59 -0.48 -10.23 16.38
C GLY A 59 -1.34 -9.64 17.50
N ARG A 60 -2.57 -9.22 17.21
CA ARG A 60 -3.57 -8.73 18.19
C ARG A 60 -4.63 -9.76 18.56
N ARG A 61 -4.54 -11.00 18.09
CA ARG A 61 -5.44 -12.06 18.59
C ARG A 61 -5.06 -12.35 20.05
N PRO A 62 -6.02 -12.29 21.00
CA PRO A 62 -5.77 -12.55 22.42
C PRO A 62 -5.32 -14.00 22.64
#